data_AF-A0A6G8CG23-F1
#
_entry.id   AF-A0A6G8CG23-F1
#
_cell.length_a   1.000
_cell.length_b   1.000
_cell.length_c   1.000
_cell.angle_alpha   90.00
_cell.angle_beta   90.00
_cell.angle_gamma   90.00
#
_symmetry.space_group_name_H-M   'P 1'
#
loop_
_entity.id
_entity.type
_entity.pdbx_description
1 polymer ?
#
loop_
_entity_poly.entity_id
_entity_poly.type
_entity_poly.pdbx_seq_one_letter_code
_entity_poly.pdbx_strand_id
1 'polypeptide(L)'
;MKYYPNIIKQLLILSTLLYSCTKNGNIGEKTVDNFQIKTSKSIIKNNFIKAKTIADTIAQKLIAPEKLGNFHCEYHFEYYDEQKYNNDSINKPPTDYHISYYLIYNGDTIGNSPISIDSSFQVKYCRINSFIGQRHFLEGKLTITKRKALNIAQKNGIDLHSNRAKATATFLSNYNLYDEALNAIYKNNGLLNLVQEEKTRFYWEIENHCDGCIRLNVDAETGEVFGKEIMQFMY
;
A
#
# COMPACT_ATOMS: atom_id res chain seq x y z
N MET A 1 58.41 30.96 -18.11
CA MET A 1 58.08 30.76 -19.54
C MET A 1 58.92 29.63 -20.10
N LYS A 2 58.35 28.43 -20.28
CA LYS A 2 58.87 27.33 -21.11
C LYS A 2 57.68 26.52 -21.65
N TYR A 3 57.86 26.05 -22.88
CA TYR A 3 56.92 25.45 -23.83
C TYR A 3 56.49 24.00 -23.49
N TYR A 4 55.32 23.63 -24.03
CA TYR A 4 54.59 22.35 -24.23
C TYR A 4 55.42 21.14 -24.77
N PRO A 5 54.93 19.87 -25.00
CA PRO A 5 53.53 19.37 -25.15
C PRO A 5 53.17 17.90 -24.68
N ASN A 6 51.89 17.54 -24.89
CA ASN A 6 51.33 16.22 -25.33
C ASN A 6 51.36 14.96 -24.44
N ILE A 7 50.18 14.57 -23.92
CA ILE A 7 49.58 13.22 -23.97
C ILE A 7 48.04 13.42 -24.00
N ILE A 8 47.36 13.54 -25.15
CA ILE A 8 46.70 12.49 -25.94
C ILE A 8 46.16 11.30 -25.12
N LYS A 9 44.85 11.28 -24.83
CA LYS A 9 43.93 10.23 -25.31
C LYS A 9 42.46 10.49 -24.92
N GLN A 10 41.67 10.75 -25.97
CA GLN A 10 40.33 10.21 -26.22
C GLN A 10 39.23 10.41 -25.16
N LEU A 11 38.30 11.33 -25.47
CA LEU A 11 36.87 11.03 -25.41
C LEU A 11 36.18 11.84 -26.51
N LEU A 12 36.19 11.22 -27.70
CA LEU A 12 35.54 11.67 -28.92
C LEU A 12 34.13 11.06 -28.93
N ILE A 13 33.13 11.92 -29.12
CA ILE A 13 31.90 11.68 -29.89
C ILE A 13 31.05 10.46 -29.49
N LEU A 14 29.89 10.75 -28.88
CA LEU A 14 28.66 10.13 -29.35
C LEU A 14 27.49 11.11 -29.24
N SER A 15 27.42 12.00 -30.23
CA SER A 15 26.19 12.65 -30.63
C SER A 15 25.37 11.65 -31.45
N THR A 16 24.45 10.94 -30.81
CA THR A 16 23.34 10.29 -31.51
C THR A 16 22.04 10.69 -30.83
N LEU A 17 21.37 11.65 -31.46
CA LEU A 17 19.95 11.62 -31.77
C LEU A 17 19.09 10.78 -30.80
N LEU A 18 18.52 11.44 -29.81
CA LEU A 18 17.19 11.09 -29.32
C LEU A 18 16.29 12.32 -29.43
N TYR A 19 15.92 12.62 -30.69
CA TYR A 19 14.54 12.98 -30.97
C TYR A 19 13.70 11.79 -30.48
N SER A 20 13.15 11.89 -29.27
CA SER A 20 12.01 11.07 -28.89
C SER A 20 10.84 12.02 -28.70
N CYS A 21 9.83 11.76 -29.52
CA CYS A 21 8.63 12.55 -29.67
C CYS A 21 8.06 12.99 -28.32
N THR A 22 7.64 14.25 -28.29
CA THR A 22 6.51 14.75 -27.51
C THR A 22 5.31 13.83 -27.71
N LYS A 23 5.24 12.75 -26.94
CA LYS A 23 3.98 12.08 -26.68
C LYS A 23 3.25 12.93 -25.66
N ASN A 24 2.28 13.70 -26.16
CA ASN A 24 1.00 13.82 -25.48
C ASN A 24 0.44 12.39 -25.34
N GLY A 25 1.00 11.64 -24.39
CA GLY A 25 0.47 10.37 -23.96
C GLY A 25 -0.66 10.71 -23.00
N ASN A 26 -1.88 10.34 -23.37
CA ASN A 26 -2.98 10.21 -22.43
C ASN A 26 -2.43 9.59 -21.12
N ILE A 27 -2.79 10.17 -19.99
CA ILE A 27 -2.49 9.68 -18.63
C ILE A 27 -3.34 8.43 -18.37
N GLY A 28 -3.22 7.43 -19.23
CA GLY A 28 -4.00 6.21 -19.25
C GLY A 28 -3.13 5.05 -19.70
N GLU A 29 -3.23 3.96 -18.95
CA GLU A 29 -2.76 2.62 -19.31
C GLU A 29 -1.26 2.34 -19.15
N LYS A 30 -0.79 2.39 -17.90
CA LYS A 30 0.16 1.37 -17.43
C LYS A 30 -0.31 0.84 -16.08
N THR A 31 -1.02 -0.29 -16.12
CA THR A 31 -1.18 -1.15 -14.94
C THR A 31 0.19 -1.73 -14.61
N VAL A 32 0.68 -1.51 -13.39
CA VAL A 32 2.09 -1.79 -13.02
C VAL A 32 2.40 -3.30 -12.91
N ASP A 33 1.39 -4.17 -12.93
CA ASP A 33 1.48 -5.55 -12.46
C ASP A 33 1.09 -6.63 -13.49
N ASN A 34 0.87 -6.30 -14.77
CA ASN A 34 0.52 -7.25 -15.85
C ASN A 34 -0.65 -8.22 -15.52
N PHE A 35 -1.44 -7.94 -14.48
CA PHE A 35 -2.48 -8.85 -13.99
C PHE A 35 -3.62 -8.99 -15.00
N GLN A 36 -4.11 -10.22 -15.17
CA GLN A 36 -5.20 -10.55 -16.09
C GLN A 36 -6.29 -11.34 -15.37
N ILE A 37 -7.53 -10.84 -15.43
CA ILE A 37 -8.70 -11.57 -14.95
C ILE A 37 -9.08 -12.71 -15.90
N LYS A 38 -9.55 -13.83 -15.36
CA LYS A 38 -10.05 -14.97 -16.17
C LYS A 38 -11.50 -14.73 -16.57
N THR A 39 -11.70 -14.15 -17.74
CA THR A 39 -13.04 -13.98 -18.34
C THR A 39 -12.96 -13.98 -19.85
N SER A 40 -13.98 -14.53 -20.51
CA SER A 40 -14.17 -14.40 -21.95
C SER A 40 -14.94 -13.13 -22.34
N LYS A 41 -15.52 -12.41 -21.37
CA LYS A 41 -16.39 -11.26 -21.62
C LYS A 41 -15.59 -9.95 -21.64
N SER A 42 -15.49 -9.32 -22.82
CA SER A 42 -14.77 -8.06 -23.01
C SER A 42 -15.27 -6.93 -22.11
N ILE A 43 -16.57 -6.83 -21.87
CA ILE A 43 -17.18 -5.84 -20.97
C ILE A 43 -16.63 -5.93 -19.54
N ILE A 44 -16.46 -7.15 -19.02
CA ILE A 44 -15.96 -7.39 -17.65
C ILE A 44 -14.49 -6.98 -17.58
N LYS A 45 -13.70 -7.36 -18.59
CA LYS A 45 -12.29 -6.95 -18.72
C LYS A 45 -12.15 -5.42 -18.76
N ASN A 46 -12.94 -4.75 -19.58
CA ASN A 46 -12.89 -3.29 -19.71
C ASN A 46 -13.31 -2.58 -18.42
N ASN A 47 -14.32 -3.09 -17.72
CA ASN A 47 -14.74 -2.50 -16.45
C ASN A 47 -13.67 -2.67 -15.36
N PHE A 48 -13.04 -3.86 -15.28
CA PHE A 48 -11.92 -4.06 -14.35
C PHE A 48 -10.75 -3.11 -14.66
N ILE A 49 -10.37 -2.95 -15.93
CA ILE A 49 -9.30 -2.01 -16.33
C ILE A 49 -9.64 -0.57 -15.88
N LYS A 50 -10.89 -0.15 -16.04
CA LYS A 50 -11.36 1.17 -15.59
C LYS A 50 -11.26 1.33 -14.06
N ALA A 51 -11.81 0.38 -13.31
CA ALA A 51 -11.75 0.38 -11.84
C ALA A 51 -10.29 0.39 -11.35
N LYS A 52 -9.45 -0.47 -11.92
CA LYS A 52 -8.02 -0.50 -11.59
C LYS A 52 -7.30 0.81 -11.93
N THR A 53 -7.61 1.44 -13.06
CA THR A 53 -7.03 2.74 -13.43
C THR A 53 -7.37 3.82 -12.40
N ILE A 54 -8.60 3.83 -11.89
CA ILE A 54 -9.04 4.74 -10.82
C ILE A 54 -8.25 4.44 -9.54
N ALA A 55 -8.18 3.19 -9.12
CA ALA A 55 -7.44 2.78 -7.92
C ALA A 55 -5.95 3.13 -8.02
N ASP A 56 -5.30 2.83 -9.15
CA ASP A 56 -3.88 3.12 -9.38
C ASP A 56 -3.63 4.63 -9.35
N THR A 57 -4.54 5.45 -9.92
CA THR A 57 -4.44 6.92 -9.86
C THR A 57 -4.49 7.43 -8.41
N ILE A 58 -5.38 6.87 -7.58
CA ILE A 58 -5.48 7.24 -6.16
C ILE A 58 -4.21 6.82 -5.41
N ALA A 59 -3.77 5.57 -5.58
CA ALA A 59 -2.56 5.04 -4.95
C ALA A 59 -1.31 5.86 -5.32
N GLN A 60 -1.15 6.24 -6.60
CA GLN A 60 -0.05 7.09 -7.07
C GLN A 60 -0.06 8.46 -6.40
N LYS A 61 -1.22 9.08 -6.21
CA LYS A 61 -1.33 10.37 -5.51
C LYS A 61 -0.93 10.26 -4.03
N LEU A 62 -1.29 9.16 -3.38
CA LEU A 62 -1.05 8.96 -1.95
C LEU A 62 0.41 8.57 -1.64
N ILE A 63 0.97 7.62 -2.38
CA ILE A 63 2.31 7.06 -2.13
C ILE A 63 3.42 7.82 -2.87
N ALA A 64 3.07 8.58 -3.90
CA ALA A 64 3.92 9.09 -4.99
C ALA A 64 4.13 8.07 -6.14
N PRO A 65 4.07 8.49 -7.42
CA PRO A 65 4.04 7.58 -8.57
C PRO A 65 5.25 6.63 -8.65
N GLU A 66 6.44 7.13 -8.37
CA GLU A 66 7.69 6.37 -8.46
C GLU A 66 7.81 5.23 -7.44
N LYS A 67 6.97 5.26 -6.39
CA LYS A 67 6.99 4.27 -5.31
C LYS A 67 6.01 3.13 -5.50
N LEU A 68 5.06 3.25 -6.44
CA LEU A 68 4.02 2.23 -6.66
C LEU A 68 4.61 0.86 -7.06
N GLY A 69 5.78 0.84 -7.72
CA GLY A 69 6.48 -0.40 -8.05
C GLY A 69 6.94 -1.24 -6.86
N ASN A 70 6.90 -0.70 -5.63
CA ASN A 70 7.19 -1.45 -4.40
C ASN A 70 5.99 -2.22 -3.85
N PHE A 71 4.82 -2.12 -4.50
CA PHE A 71 3.58 -2.71 -4.03
C PHE A 71 3.19 -3.94 -4.83
N HIS A 72 2.87 -5.01 -4.12
CA HIS A 72 2.15 -6.13 -4.68
C HIS A 72 0.65 -5.82 -4.67
N CYS A 73 -0.03 -6.06 -5.78
CA CYS A 73 -1.47 -5.81 -5.89
C CYS A 73 -2.24 -7.13 -5.91
N GLU A 74 -3.29 -7.22 -5.09
CA GLU A 74 -4.28 -8.29 -5.17
C GLU A 74 -5.67 -7.72 -5.42
N TYR A 75 -6.55 -8.55 -5.94
CA TYR A 75 -7.90 -8.16 -6.32
C TYR A 75 -8.92 -9.19 -5.84
N HIS A 76 -10.10 -8.70 -5.51
CA HIS A 76 -11.29 -9.54 -5.46
C HIS A 76 -12.52 -8.77 -5.94
N PHE A 77 -13.56 -9.52 -6.23
CA PHE A 77 -14.77 -9.06 -6.87
C PHE A 77 -15.95 -9.49 -6.02
N GLU A 78 -16.79 -8.55 -5.62
CA GLU A 78 -18.00 -8.86 -4.86
C GLU A 78 -19.21 -8.97 -5.79
N TYR A 79 -20.11 -9.84 -5.38
CA TYR A 79 -21.44 -10.04 -5.93
C TYR A 79 -22.41 -10.11 -4.75
N TYR A 80 -23.71 -10.04 -5.02
CA TYR A 80 -24.73 -10.13 -3.97
C TYR A 80 -24.64 -11.42 -3.13
N ASP A 81 -24.13 -12.50 -3.70
CA ASP A 81 -24.16 -13.85 -3.14
C ASP A 81 -22.79 -14.50 -2.95
N GLU A 82 -21.72 -13.92 -3.51
CA GLU A 82 -20.40 -14.52 -3.51
C GLU A 82 -19.27 -13.50 -3.64
N GLN A 83 -18.06 -13.94 -3.31
CA GLN A 83 -16.82 -13.24 -3.64
C GLN A 83 -16.00 -14.10 -4.61
N LYS A 84 -15.34 -13.46 -5.57
CA LYS A 84 -14.37 -14.10 -6.48
C LYS A 84 -13.01 -13.44 -6.33
N TYR A 85 -11.95 -14.23 -6.39
CA TYR A 85 -10.57 -13.77 -6.25
C TYR A 85 -9.80 -13.89 -7.58
N ASN A 86 -8.53 -13.47 -7.56
CA ASN A 86 -7.63 -13.42 -8.71
C ASN A 86 -7.64 -14.66 -9.63
N ASN A 87 -7.84 -15.85 -9.07
CA ASN A 87 -7.75 -17.11 -9.80
C ASN A 87 -9.08 -17.64 -10.32
N ASP A 88 -10.19 -17.01 -9.95
CA ASP A 88 -11.52 -17.46 -10.30
C ASP A 88 -11.93 -17.01 -11.71
N SER A 89 -12.81 -17.79 -12.32
CA SER A 89 -13.45 -17.40 -13.58
C SER A 89 -14.62 -16.46 -13.30
N ILE A 90 -14.65 -15.32 -14.00
CA ILE A 90 -15.64 -14.26 -13.80
C ILE A 90 -16.55 -14.18 -15.03
N ASN A 91 -17.83 -14.50 -14.83
CA ASN A 91 -18.80 -14.60 -15.91
C ASN A 91 -19.95 -13.58 -15.80
N LYS A 92 -20.07 -12.86 -14.68
CA LYS A 92 -21.06 -11.80 -14.47
C LYS A 92 -20.35 -10.50 -14.02
N PRO A 93 -20.88 -9.31 -14.32
CA PRO A 93 -20.32 -8.07 -13.78
C PRO A 93 -20.42 -8.07 -12.24
N PRO A 94 -19.35 -7.70 -11.51
CA PRO A 94 -19.39 -7.57 -10.06
C PRO A 94 -20.12 -6.31 -9.62
N THR A 95 -20.61 -6.32 -8.38
CA THR A 95 -21.15 -5.11 -7.73
C THR A 95 -20.03 -4.19 -7.29
N ASP A 96 -18.90 -4.77 -6.87
CA ASP A 96 -17.74 -4.04 -6.36
C ASP A 96 -16.42 -4.67 -6.81
N TYR A 97 -15.45 -3.80 -7.06
CA TYR A 97 -14.06 -4.11 -7.36
C TYR A 97 -13.21 -3.73 -6.14
N HIS A 98 -12.53 -4.70 -5.55
CA HIS A 98 -11.63 -4.46 -4.42
C HIS A 98 -10.20 -4.66 -4.86
N ILE A 99 -9.39 -3.62 -4.68
CA ILE A 99 -7.98 -3.57 -5.05
C ILE A 99 -7.17 -3.35 -3.78
N SER A 100 -6.31 -4.29 -3.42
CA SER A 100 -5.47 -4.24 -2.23
C SER A 100 -4.00 -4.06 -2.60
N TYR A 101 -3.38 -3.00 -2.09
CA TYR A 101 -1.96 -2.72 -2.30
C TYR A 101 -1.17 -3.13 -1.05
N TYR A 102 -0.27 -4.09 -1.21
CA TYR A 102 0.58 -4.61 -0.17
C TYR A 102 2.01 -4.10 -0.34
N LEU A 103 2.51 -3.36 0.65
CA LEU A 103 3.93 -3.03 0.71
C LEU A 103 4.70 -4.25 1.22
N ILE A 104 5.54 -4.83 0.37
CA ILE A 104 6.47 -5.89 0.77
C ILE A 104 7.86 -5.28 0.92
N TYR A 105 8.44 -5.41 2.11
CA TYR A 105 9.76 -4.84 2.41
C TYR A 105 10.63 -5.90 3.10
N ASN A 106 11.76 -6.25 2.47
CA ASN A 106 12.68 -7.29 2.97
C ASN A 106 11.99 -8.63 3.31
N GLY A 107 10.98 -9.01 2.52
CA GLY A 107 10.21 -10.24 2.69
C GLY A 107 9.07 -10.15 3.71
N ASP A 108 8.95 -9.03 4.45
CA ASP A 108 7.85 -8.81 5.37
C ASP A 108 6.74 -7.99 4.68
N THR A 109 5.49 -8.40 4.84
CA THR A 109 4.34 -7.53 4.50
C THR A 109 4.22 -6.44 5.54
N ILE A 110 4.44 -5.19 5.13
CA ILE A 110 4.35 -4.03 6.02
C ILE A 110 2.90 -3.69 6.32
N GLY A 111 2.03 -3.71 5.32
CA GLY A 111 0.59 -3.52 5.51
C GLY A 111 -0.18 -3.66 4.22
N ASN A 112 -1.51 -3.57 4.33
CA ASN A 112 -2.45 -3.56 3.21
C ASN A 112 -3.17 -2.20 3.16
N SER A 113 -3.19 -1.59 1.98
CA SER A 113 -3.97 -0.39 1.65
C SER A 113 -5.07 -0.72 0.63
N PRO A 114 -6.29 -1.06 1.08
CA PRO A 114 -7.40 -1.37 0.19
C PRO A 114 -8.07 -0.13 -0.41
N ILE A 115 -8.58 -0.30 -1.64
CA ILE A 115 -9.49 0.60 -2.34
C ILE A 115 -10.66 -0.24 -2.87
N SER A 116 -11.89 0.18 -2.61
CA SER A 116 -13.11 -0.43 -3.16
C SER A 116 -13.82 0.55 -4.09
N ILE A 117 -14.23 0.05 -5.25
CA ILE A 117 -14.88 0.81 -6.32
C ILE A 117 -16.15 0.08 -6.73
N ASP A 118 -17.28 0.77 -6.78
CA ASP A 118 -18.54 0.16 -7.20
C ASP A 118 -18.65 -0.05 -8.71
N SER A 119 -19.70 -0.74 -9.13
CA SER A 119 -20.05 -0.97 -10.54
C SER A 119 -20.34 0.30 -11.35
N SER A 120 -20.54 1.44 -10.68
CA SER A 120 -20.68 2.78 -11.28
C SER A 120 -19.37 3.57 -11.32
N PHE A 121 -18.26 2.92 -10.94
CA PHE A 121 -16.92 3.49 -10.87
C PHE A 121 -16.75 4.60 -9.83
N GLN A 122 -17.58 4.62 -8.79
CA GLN A 122 -17.42 5.48 -7.62
C GLN A 122 -16.56 4.77 -6.57
N VAL A 123 -15.68 5.51 -5.90
CA VAL A 123 -14.89 4.95 -4.80
C VAL A 123 -15.80 4.84 -3.58
N LYS A 124 -16.01 3.62 -3.09
CA LYS A 124 -16.79 3.36 -1.86
C LYS A 124 -15.93 3.39 -0.61
N TYR A 125 -14.66 3.01 -0.74
CA TYR A 125 -13.76 2.90 0.40
C TYR A 125 -12.30 3.05 -0.04
N CYS A 126 -11.51 3.74 0.78
CA CYS A 126 -10.07 3.86 0.59
C CYS A 126 -9.40 4.02 1.97
N ARG A 127 -8.45 3.14 2.30
CA ARG A 127 -7.68 3.25 3.56
C ARG A 127 -6.49 4.20 3.38
N ILE A 128 -6.77 5.49 3.35
CA ILE A 128 -5.80 6.57 3.03
C ILE A 128 -4.62 6.59 4.00
N ASN A 129 -4.90 6.47 5.29
CA ASN A 129 -3.91 6.37 6.36
C ASN A 129 -2.89 5.25 6.12
N SER A 130 -3.32 4.07 5.66
CA SER A 130 -2.40 2.97 5.36
C SER A 130 -1.44 3.32 4.22
N PHE A 131 -1.91 3.97 3.16
CA PHE A 131 -1.05 4.42 2.07
C PHE A 131 0.01 5.41 2.57
N ILE A 132 -0.38 6.34 3.44
CA ILE A 132 0.50 7.38 3.96
C ILE A 132 1.54 6.80 4.90
N GLY A 133 1.15 5.89 5.80
CA GLY A 133 2.09 5.18 6.66
C GLY A 133 3.10 4.36 5.87
N GLN A 134 2.65 3.65 4.83
CA GLN A 134 3.53 2.90 3.94
C GLN A 134 4.48 3.82 3.14
N ARG A 135 4.01 4.99 2.71
CA ARG A 135 4.86 6.01 2.09
C ARG A 135 5.93 6.49 3.08
N HIS A 136 5.56 6.81 4.31
CA HIS A 136 6.52 7.23 5.34
C HIS A 136 7.54 6.13 5.66
N PHE A 137 7.13 4.87 5.61
CA PHE A 137 8.03 3.73 5.72
C PHE A 137 9.05 3.70 4.56
N LEU A 138 8.59 3.86 3.32
CA LEU A 138 9.47 3.94 2.14
C LEU A 138 10.39 5.17 2.13
N GLU A 139 9.95 6.28 2.73
CA GLU A 139 10.74 7.50 2.93
C GLU A 139 11.74 7.38 4.09
N GLY A 140 11.75 6.26 4.82
CA GLY A 140 12.64 6.02 5.96
C GLY A 140 12.25 6.78 7.23
N LYS A 141 11.06 7.39 7.28
CA LYS A 141 10.53 8.08 8.48
C LYS A 141 10.08 7.09 9.55
N LEU A 142 9.59 5.92 9.14
CA LEU A 142 9.24 4.83 10.05
C LEU A 142 10.31 3.75 9.94
N THR A 143 10.96 3.42 11.06
CA THR A 143 12.18 2.59 11.06
C THR A 143 11.99 1.21 11.71
N ILE A 144 10.87 1.03 12.41
CA ILE A 144 10.52 -0.22 13.08
C ILE A 144 9.81 -1.12 12.07
N THR A 145 10.49 -2.18 11.65
CA THR A 145 9.93 -3.23 10.79
C THR A 145 9.04 -4.18 11.59
N LYS A 146 8.24 -5.00 10.91
CA LYS A 146 7.44 -6.07 11.53
C LYS A 146 8.27 -6.95 12.45
N ARG A 147 9.42 -7.42 11.98
CA ARG A 147 10.34 -8.26 12.77
C ARG A 147 10.88 -7.53 14.00
N LYS A 148 11.25 -6.25 13.87
CA LYS A 148 11.71 -5.46 15.02
C LYS A 148 10.58 -5.27 16.05
N ALA A 149 9.37 -4.98 15.60
CA ALA A 149 8.20 -4.85 16.46
C ALA A 149 7.91 -6.14 17.24
N LEU A 150 7.93 -7.29 16.57
CA LEU A 150 7.77 -8.60 17.23
C LEU A 150 8.86 -8.86 18.28
N ASN A 151 10.12 -8.53 17.99
CA ASN A 151 11.22 -8.67 18.95
C ASN A 151 11.06 -7.74 20.17
N ILE A 152 10.57 -6.51 19.97
CA ILE A 152 10.24 -5.59 21.06
C ILE A 152 9.09 -6.16 21.89
N ALA A 153 8.04 -6.65 21.22
CA ALA A 153 6.87 -7.22 21.87
C ALA A 153 7.22 -8.46 22.71
N GLN A 154 8.12 -9.31 22.22
CA GLN A 154 8.62 -10.48 22.94
C GLN A 154 9.28 -10.09 24.27
N LYS A 155 10.11 -9.03 24.26
CA LYS A 155 10.73 -8.48 25.48
C LYS A 155 9.71 -7.89 26.46
N ASN A 156 8.48 -7.65 26.02
CA ASN A 156 7.38 -7.08 26.78
C ASN A 156 6.29 -8.10 27.14
N GLY A 157 6.57 -9.39 26.98
CA GLY A 157 5.73 -10.50 27.47
C GLY A 157 4.83 -11.14 26.42
N ILE A 158 4.92 -10.75 25.14
CA ILE A 158 4.24 -11.48 24.05
C ILE A 158 4.97 -12.81 23.81
N ASP A 159 4.23 -13.91 23.76
CA ASP A 159 4.79 -15.22 23.44
C ASP A 159 4.72 -15.48 21.93
N LEU A 160 5.85 -15.28 21.24
CA LEU A 160 5.95 -15.52 19.80
C LEU A 160 5.84 -16.99 19.40
N HIS A 161 6.01 -17.92 20.35
CA HIS A 161 6.03 -19.36 20.14
C HIS A 161 4.86 -20.07 20.81
N SER A 162 3.82 -19.34 21.22
CA SER A 162 2.64 -19.91 21.85
C SER A 162 2.00 -20.95 20.93
N ASN A 163 1.86 -22.17 21.47
CA ASN A 163 1.12 -23.24 20.81
C ASN A 163 -0.40 -22.99 20.81
N ARG A 164 -0.88 -22.00 21.57
CA ARG A 164 -2.31 -21.64 21.65
C ARG A 164 -2.69 -20.67 20.53
N ALA A 165 -1.89 -19.63 20.33
CA ALA A 165 -2.12 -18.65 19.27
C ALA A 165 -0.81 -17.97 18.89
N LYS A 166 -0.45 -18.06 17.61
CA LYS A 166 0.74 -17.39 17.08
C LYS A 166 0.57 -15.87 17.15
N ALA A 167 1.62 -15.18 17.57
CA ALA A 167 1.63 -13.73 17.57
C ALA A 167 1.48 -13.17 16.15
N THR A 168 0.56 -12.25 15.97
CA THR A 168 0.39 -11.46 14.74
C THR A 168 0.93 -10.05 14.95
N ALA A 169 1.31 -9.38 13.87
CA ALA A 169 1.70 -7.98 13.92
C ALA A 169 1.05 -7.24 12.75
N THR A 170 0.23 -6.25 13.07
CA THR A 170 -0.60 -5.49 12.14
C THR A 170 -0.19 -4.03 12.18
N PHE A 171 0.08 -3.43 11.02
CA PHE A 171 0.46 -2.04 10.92
C PHE A 171 -0.78 -1.14 10.84
N LEU A 172 -0.90 -0.21 11.78
CA LEU A 172 -2.08 0.62 11.99
C LEU A 172 -1.70 2.10 12.17
N SER A 173 -2.72 2.95 12.15
CA SER A 173 -2.63 4.34 12.61
C SER A 173 -3.71 4.63 13.65
N ASN A 174 -3.44 5.62 14.50
CA ASN A 174 -4.40 6.06 15.53
C ASN A 174 -5.59 6.86 14.97
N TYR A 175 -5.58 7.15 13.67
CA TYR A 175 -6.61 7.91 13.00
C TYR A 175 -7.19 7.16 11.80
N ASN A 176 -8.49 7.32 11.60
CA ASN A 176 -9.31 6.61 10.62
C ASN A 176 -10.04 7.63 9.75
N LEU A 177 -9.45 7.97 8.61
CA LEU A 177 -10.00 8.90 7.62
C LEU A 177 -11.01 8.18 6.71
N TYR A 178 -12.24 7.99 7.16
CA TYR A 178 -13.25 7.28 6.36
C TYR A 178 -14.07 8.23 5.46
N ASP A 179 -14.75 9.25 5.99
CA ASP A 179 -15.82 9.91 5.21
C ASP A 179 -15.45 11.26 4.58
N GLU A 180 -14.66 12.11 5.24
CA GLU A 180 -14.31 13.44 4.73
C GLU A 180 -13.23 13.40 3.63
N ALA A 181 -12.37 12.38 3.69
CA ALA A 181 -11.22 12.23 2.82
C ALA A 181 -11.60 11.68 1.42
N LEU A 182 -12.66 10.88 1.32
CA LEU A 182 -13.21 10.42 0.04
C LEU A 182 -13.71 11.59 -0.82
N ASN A 183 -14.41 12.55 -0.22
CA ASN A 183 -14.85 13.77 -0.90
C ASN A 183 -13.66 14.66 -1.33
N ALA A 184 -12.55 14.63 -0.60
CA ALA A 184 -11.33 15.38 -0.91
C ALA A 184 -10.46 14.73 -2.00
N ILE A 185 -10.48 13.40 -2.15
CA ILE A 185 -9.81 12.69 -3.27
C ILE A 185 -10.27 13.25 -4.63
N TYR A 186 -11.56 13.59 -4.75
CA TYR A 186 -12.16 14.15 -5.97
C TYR A 186 -11.85 15.64 -6.20
N LYS A 187 -11.38 16.39 -5.19
CA LYS A 187 -11.24 17.87 -5.24
C LYS A 187 -9.80 18.40 -5.39
N ASN A 188 -8.81 17.54 -5.66
CA ASN A 188 -7.37 17.84 -5.85
C ASN A 188 -6.59 18.32 -4.61
N ASN A 189 -5.34 17.83 -4.50
CA ASN A 189 -4.18 18.16 -3.63
C ASN A 189 -4.36 18.48 -2.11
N GLY A 190 -5.55 18.81 -1.61
CA GLY A 190 -5.78 19.10 -0.18
C GLY A 190 -5.69 17.88 0.75
N LEU A 191 -5.77 16.67 0.18
CA LEU A 191 -5.77 15.42 0.93
C LEU A 191 -4.44 15.16 1.65
N LEU A 192 -3.31 15.47 1.02
CA LEU A 192 -1.99 15.27 1.63
C LEU A 192 -1.74 16.26 2.78
N ASN A 193 -2.29 17.47 2.68
CA ASN A 193 -2.12 18.51 3.70
C ASN A 193 -2.90 18.15 4.97
N LEU A 194 -4.14 17.66 4.84
CA LEU A 194 -4.96 17.22 5.97
C LEU A 194 -4.28 16.13 6.81
N VAL A 195 -3.63 15.15 6.16
CA VAL A 195 -2.95 14.07 6.89
C VAL A 195 -1.61 14.50 7.48
N GLN A 196 -0.97 15.53 6.91
CA GLN A 196 0.29 16.08 7.43
C GLN A 196 0.08 17.04 8.61
N GLU A 197 -1.05 17.75 8.63
CA GLU A 197 -1.39 18.71 9.69
C GLU A 197 -1.80 17.99 10.98
N GLU A 198 -2.43 16.82 10.88
CA GLU A 198 -2.73 15.98 12.02
C GLU A 198 -1.55 15.07 12.35
N LYS A 199 -1.09 15.08 13.62
CA LYS A 199 0.00 14.23 14.13
C LYS A 199 -0.41 12.75 14.15
N THR A 200 -0.54 12.16 12.97
CA THR A 200 -0.90 10.75 12.77
C THR A 200 0.23 9.89 13.32
N ARG A 201 -0.07 9.05 14.30
CA ARG A 201 0.86 8.04 14.82
C ARG A 201 0.65 6.75 14.07
N PHE A 202 1.73 6.18 13.55
CA PHE A 202 1.76 4.85 12.98
C PHE A 202 2.39 3.88 13.97
N TYR A 203 1.82 2.68 14.10
CA TYR A 203 2.29 1.68 15.06
C TYR A 203 2.01 0.27 14.58
N TRP A 204 2.71 -0.68 15.20
CA TRP A 204 2.44 -2.09 15.10
C TRP A 204 1.59 -2.52 16.28
N GLU A 205 0.44 -3.09 16.00
CA GLU A 205 -0.35 -3.83 16.98
C GLU A 205 0.10 -5.28 16.98
N ILE A 206 0.47 -5.81 18.14
CA ILE A 206 0.94 -7.17 18.32
C ILE A 206 0.06 -7.87 19.34
N GLU A 207 -0.47 -9.03 18.96
CA GLU A 207 -1.35 -9.83 19.82
C GLU A 207 -1.15 -11.33 19.59
N ASN A 208 -1.36 -12.10 20.65
CA ASN A 208 -1.64 -13.52 20.56
C ASN A 208 -3.15 -13.70 20.67
N HIS A 209 -3.83 -14.19 19.62
CA HIS A 209 -5.29 -14.39 19.60
C HIS A 209 -5.76 -15.52 20.54
N CYS A 210 -5.64 -15.32 21.84
CA CYS A 210 -6.07 -16.26 22.89
C CYS A 210 -6.57 -15.52 24.14
N ASP A 211 -7.44 -16.19 24.90
CA ASP A 211 -7.95 -15.66 26.16
C ASP A 211 -6.83 -15.53 27.20
N GLY A 212 -6.82 -14.40 27.91
CA GLY A 212 -5.78 -14.04 28.87
C GLY A 212 -4.44 -13.64 28.25
N CYS A 213 -4.35 -13.53 26.92
CA CYS A 213 -3.11 -13.19 26.24
C CYS A 213 -2.91 -11.67 26.12
N ILE A 214 -1.64 -11.26 26.04
CA ILE A 214 -1.29 -9.84 25.96
C ILE A 214 -1.53 -9.33 24.53
N ARG A 215 -2.06 -8.12 24.43
CA ARG A 215 -2.02 -7.25 23.26
C ARG A 215 -1.21 -6.01 23.63
N LEU A 216 -0.38 -5.52 22.72
CA LEU A 216 0.35 -4.26 22.90
C LEU A 216 0.59 -3.58 21.56
N ASN A 217 0.91 -2.29 21.64
CA ASN A 217 1.30 -1.49 20.48
C ASN A 217 2.78 -1.11 20.58
N VAL A 218 3.46 -1.06 19.43
CA VAL A 218 4.84 -0.59 19.27
C VAL A 218 4.85 0.54 18.25
N ASP A 219 5.23 1.73 18.67
CA ASP A 219 5.33 2.90 17.80
C ASP A 219 6.28 2.64 16.62
N ALA A 220 5.84 2.92 15.40
CA ALA A 220 6.58 2.53 14.20
C ALA A 220 7.81 3.43 13.91
N GLU A 221 7.88 4.60 14.54
CA GLU A 221 9.00 5.53 14.43
C GLU A 221 10.04 5.27 15.52
N THR A 222 9.59 5.22 16.77
CA THR A 222 10.44 5.21 17.97
C THR A 222 10.67 3.82 18.58
N GLY A 223 9.76 2.88 18.34
CA GLY A 223 9.77 1.56 18.99
C GLY A 223 9.26 1.58 20.44
N GLU A 224 8.72 2.70 20.92
CA GLU A 224 8.10 2.80 22.24
C GLU A 224 6.86 1.89 22.35
N VAL A 225 6.71 1.21 23.49
CA VAL A 225 5.57 0.33 23.76
C VAL A 225 4.45 1.12 24.45
N PHE A 226 3.22 0.95 23.99
CA PHE A 226 2.03 1.55 24.59
C PHE A 226 0.80 0.64 24.43
N GLY A 227 -0.32 0.98 25.09
CA GLY A 227 -1.59 0.26 24.94
C GLY A 227 -1.50 -1.23 25.29
N LYS A 228 -0.76 -1.57 26.36
CA LYS A 228 -0.59 -2.95 26.82
C LYS A 228 -1.83 -3.40 27.60
N GLU A 229 -2.48 -4.44 27.11
CA GLU A 229 -3.76 -4.94 27.63
C GLU A 229 -3.76 -6.48 27.69
N ILE A 230 -4.63 -7.05 28.51
CA ILE A 230 -4.91 -8.50 28.54
C ILE A 230 -6.25 -8.70 27.83
N MET A 231 -6.27 -9.53 26.80
CA MET A 231 -7.49 -9.85 26.08
C MET A 231 -8.36 -10.82 26.87
N GLN A 232 -9.66 -10.55 26.92
CA GLN A 232 -10.67 -11.43 27.52
C GLN A 232 -11.76 -11.69 26.49
N PHE A 233 -12.00 -12.97 26.17
CA PHE A 233 -13.13 -13.37 25.33
C PHE A 233 -14.33 -13.68 26.23
N MET A 234 -15.38 -12.86 26.15
CA MET A 234 -16.66 -13.17 26.81
C MET A 234 -17.46 -14.13 25.92
N TYR A 235 -17.78 -15.31 26.45
CA TYR A 235 -18.60 -16.34 25.81
C TYR A 235 -20.05 -16.29 26.31
#